data_AF-A0A0F4JEM4-F1
#
_entry.id   AF-A0A0F4JEM4-F1
#
_cell.length_a   1.000
_cell.length_b   1.000
_cell.length_c   1.000
_cell.angle_alpha   90.00
_cell.angle_beta   90.00
_cell.angle_gamma   90.00
#
_symmetry.space_group_name_H-M   'P 1'
#
loop_
_entity.id
_entity.type
_entity.pdbx_description
1 polymer ?
#
loop_
_entity_poly.entity_id
_entity_poly.type
_entity_poly.pdbx_seq_one_letter_code
_entity_poly.pdbx_strand_id
1 'polypeptide(L)'
;MTEDGDQPFSDLERYVADLWSQTLKTEVTAPGDDFFAIGGHSLQVLACLVEIQERYPDTTIQDFFAYPTVAEFAARLAELGTEAPAAPAAEPAAPTATAPAPHPVRSTGPAAADGGEVLLTGATGFLGAHLLAALLREPGRRVTCVVRGNAEAPAGDRLARVVEYYVPDVLPALRDRVRIVEG
;
A
#
# COMPACT_ATOMS: atom_id res chain seq x y z
N MET A 1 -11.99 9.28 -30.70
CA MET A 1 -11.98 7.94 -31.33
C MET A 1 -10.63 7.84 -32.01
N THR A 2 -9.60 7.49 -31.24
CA THR A 2 -8.25 7.28 -31.76
C THR A 2 -8.06 5.78 -31.81
N GLU A 3 -8.00 5.28 -33.04
CA GLU A 3 -7.66 3.92 -33.41
C GLU A 3 -6.18 3.70 -33.06
N ASP A 4 -5.90 2.92 -32.03
CA ASP A 4 -4.54 2.47 -31.68
C ASP A 4 -4.55 0.96 -31.34
N GLY A 5 -5.51 0.22 -31.92
CA GLY A 5 -5.76 -1.20 -31.65
C GLY A 5 -5.05 -2.17 -32.59
N ASP A 6 -4.09 -1.72 -33.41
CA ASP A 6 -3.49 -2.58 -34.46
C ASP A 6 -1.97 -2.46 -34.57
N GLN A 7 -1.27 -2.08 -33.50
CA GLN A 7 0.17 -2.30 -33.45
C GLN A 7 0.43 -3.74 -32.99
N PRO A 8 1.01 -4.62 -33.84
CA PRO A 8 1.28 -5.98 -33.44
C PRO A 8 2.33 -5.99 -32.33
N PHE A 9 2.07 -6.75 -31.26
CA PHE A 9 3.06 -7.00 -30.22
C PHE A 9 4.38 -7.48 -30.80
N SER A 10 5.47 -6.82 -30.42
CA SER A 10 6.82 -7.37 -30.51
C SER A 10 6.95 -8.64 -29.66
N ASP A 11 8.00 -9.42 -29.91
CA ASP A 11 8.23 -10.69 -29.19
C ASP A 11 8.30 -10.50 -27.67
N LEU A 12 8.90 -9.39 -27.21
CA LEU A 12 9.06 -9.11 -25.79
C LEU A 12 7.77 -8.57 -25.16
N GLU A 13 7.03 -7.72 -25.86
CA GLU A 13 5.71 -7.27 -25.41
C GLU A 13 4.73 -8.46 -25.33
N ARG A 14 4.79 -9.41 -26.27
CA ARG A 14 3.99 -10.63 -26.22
C ARG A 14 4.32 -11.47 -24.99
N TYR A 15 5.61 -11.65 -24.70
CA TYR A 15 6.05 -12.34 -23.47
C TYR A 15 5.50 -11.67 -22.21
N VAL A 16 5.59 -10.34 -22.12
CA VAL A 16 5.06 -9.57 -20.98
C VAL A 16 3.54 -9.71 -20.89
N ALA A 17 2.82 -9.53 -22.01
CA ALA A 17 1.37 -9.66 -22.08
C ALA A 17 0.88 -11.06 -21.67
N ASP A 18 1.56 -12.12 -22.11
CA ASP A 18 1.22 -13.51 -21.75
C ASP A 18 1.42 -13.75 -20.25
N LEU A 19 2.54 -13.30 -19.69
CA LEU A 19 2.84 -13.45 -18.27
C LEU A 19 1.83 -12.68 -17.40
N TRP A 20 1.55 -11.44 -17.76
CA TRP A 20 0.57 -10.61 -17.05
C TRP A 20 -0.81 -11.22 -17.17
N SER A 21 -1.19 -11.74 -18.34
CA SER A 21 -2.48 -12.40 -18.52
C SER A 21 -2.63 -13.63 -17.61
N GLN A 22 -1.58 -14.42 -17.47
CA GLN A 22 -1.57 -15.58 -16.57
C GLN A 22 -1.67 -15.17 -15.10
N THR A 23 -0.95 -14.12 -14.70
CA THR A 23 -0.91 -13.67 -13.30
C THR A 23 -2.18 -12.94 -12.87
N LEU A 24 -2.70 -12.09 -13.75
CA LEU A 24 -3.89 -11.27 -13.51
C LEU A 24 -5.19 -12.00 -13.82
N LYS A 25 -5.12 -13.15 -14.51
CA LYS A 25 -6.27 -13.91 -15.00
C LYS A 25 -7.22 -13.04 -15.84
N THR A 26 -6.64 -12.09 -16.56
CA THR A 26 -7.32 -11.08 -17.39
C THR A 26 -6.58 -10.99 -18.71
N GLU A 27 -7.28 -10.79 -19.81
CA GLU A 27 -6.66 -10.70 -21.12
C GLU A 27 -5.94 -9.36 -21.30
N VAL A 28 -4.64 -9.41 -21.63
CA VAL A 28 -3.85 -8.24 -22.00
C VAL A 28 -3.83 -8.14 -23.51
N THR A 29 -4.43 -7.08 -24.05
CA THR A 29 -4.78 -6.98 -25.48
C THR A 29 -4.02 -5.88 -26.21
N ALA A 30 -3.45 -4.91 -25.48
CA ALA A 30 -2.74 -3.77 -26.08
C ALA A 30 -1.35 -3.55 -25.44
N PRO A 31 -0.36 -3.06 -26.21
CA PRO A 31 0.93 -2.63 -25.67
C PRO A 31 0.81 -1.51 -24.62
N GLY A 32 -0.26 -0.72 -24.67
CA GLY A 32 -0.55 0.34 -23.70
C GLY A 32 -1.31 -0.11 -22.46
N ASP A 33 -1.63 -1.41 -22.32
CA ASP A 33 -2.32 -1.91 -21.12
C ASP A 33 -1.41 -1.73 -19.90
N ASP A 34 -1.89 -0.96 -18.92
CA ASP A 34 -1.19 -0.69 -17.65
C ASP A 34 -1.52 -1.78 -16.63
N PHE A 35 -0.47 -2.37 -16.04
CA PHE A 35 -0.56 -3.48 -15.09
C PHE A 35 -1.54 -3.20 -13.94
N PHE A 36 -1.52 -2.00 -13.36
CA PHE A 36 -2.36 -1.63 -12.23
C PHE A 36 -3.76 -1.22 -12.68
N ALA A 37 -3.89 -0.60 -13.86
CA ALA A 37 -5.18 -0.21 -14.42
C ALA A 37 -6.04 -1.44 -14.78
N ILE A 38 -5.41 -2.53 -15.21
CA ILE A 38 -6.09 -3.80 -15.55
C ILE A 38 -6.25 -4.74 -14.34
N GLY A 39 -6.01 -4.26 -13.12
CA GLY A 39 -6.33 -4.96 -11.88
C GLY A 39 -5.13 -5.54 -11.11
N GLY A 40 -3.90 -5.25 -11.54
CA GLY A 40 -2.67 -5.64 -10.85
C GLY A 40 -2.48 -4.97 -9.49
N HIS A 41 -1.96 -5.71 -8.51
CA HIS A 41 -1.58 -5.18 -7.20
C HIS A 41 -0.29 -5.81 -6.65
N SER A 42 0.17 -5.35 -5.48
CA SER A 42 1.52 -5.64 -4.95
C SER A 42 1.88 -7.14 -4.87
N LEU A 43 0.92 -8.01 -4.54
CA LEU A 43 1.16 -9.46 -4.50
C LEU A 43 1.32 -10.07 -5.91
N GLN A 44 0.58 -9.55 -6.90
CA GLN A 44 0.70 -9.98 -8.29
C GLN A 44 1.99 -9.45 -8.92
N VAL A 45 2.42 -8.24 -8.58
CA VAL A 45 3.76 -7.73 -8.95
C VAL A 45 4.83 -8.70 -8.46
N LEU A 46 4.77 -9.13 -7.19
CA LEU A 46 5.74 -10.07 -6.65
C LEU A 46 5.69 -11.43 -7.38
N ALA A 47 4.50 -11.93 -7.69
CA ALA A 47 4.34 -13.17 -8.47
C ALA A 47 4.96 -13.05 -9.87
N CYS A 48 4.64 -12.00 -10.63
CA CYS A 48 5.25 -11.74 -11.93
C CYS A 48 6.77 -11.58 -11.84
N LEU A 49 7.26 -10.90 -10.80
CA LEU A 49 8.68 -10.66 -10.62
C LEU A 49 9.46 -11.98 -10.47
N VAL A 50 8.95 -12.92 -9.67
CA VAL A 50 9.60 -14.23 -9.48
C VAL A 50 9.76 -14.96 -10.83
N GLU A 51 8.72 -14.96 -11.66
CA GLU A 51 8.73 -15.60 -12.98
C GLU A 51 9.66 -14.86 -13.97
N ILE A 52 9.64 -13.53 -13.98
CA ILE A 52 10.51 -12.72 -14.87
C ILE A 52 11.98 -12.89 -14.51
N GLN A 53 12.31 -12.96 -13.22
CA GLN A 53 13.68 -13.05 -12.75
C GLN A 53 14.39 -14.33 -13.20
N GLU A 54 13.66 -15.38 -13.62
CA GLU A 54 14.28 -16.56 -14.25
C GLU A 54 15.01 -16.20 -15.56
N ARG A 55 14.52 -15.19 -16.30
CA ARG A 55 15.08 -14.75 -17.58
C ARG A 55 15.75 -13.37 -17.54
N TYR A 56 15.28 -12.50 -16.63
CA TYR A 56 15.73 -11.12 -16.45
C TYR A 56 15.99 -10.86 -14.96
N PRO A 57 17.07 -11.42 -14.40
CA PRO A 57 17.34 -11.44 -12.95
C PRO A 57 17.54 -10.05 -12.33
N ASP A 58 17.95 -9.06 -13.12
CA ASP A 58 18.11 -7.67 -12.67
C ASP A 58 16.79 -6.89 -12.64
N THR A 59 15.67 -7.51 -12.99
CA THR A 59 14.34 -6.89 -12.85
C THR A 59 14.02 -6.72 -11.36
N THR A 60 13.43 -5.58 -11.02
CA THR A 60 13.07 -5.21 -9.66
C THR A 60 11.58 -4.91 -9.54
N ILE A 61 11.08 -4.89 -8.29
CA ILE A 61 9.72 -4.42 -8.00
C ILE A 61 9.52 -2.97 -8.50
N GLN A 62 10.57 -2.13 -8.47
CA GLN A 62 10.48 -0.73 -8.87
C GLN A 62 10.18 -0.58 -10.37
N ASP A 63 10.65 -1.51 -11.21
CA ASP A 63 10.41 -1.46 -12.65
C ASP A 63 8.92 -1.54 -12.99
N PHE A 64 8.12 -2.29 -12.22
CA PHE A 64 6.65 -2.34 -12.42
C PHE A 64 5.98 -0.99 -12.19
N PHE A 65 6.49 -0.17 -11.27
CA PHE A 65 5.93 1.16 -10.99
C PHE A 65 6.48 2.25 -11.91
N ALA A 66 7.72 2.08 -12.39
CA ALA A 66 8.36 3.03 -13.29
C ALA A 66 7.93 2.86 -14.75
N TYR A 67 7.62 1.61 -15.15
CA TYR A 67 7.27 1.22 -16.51
C TYR A 67 5.98 0.38 -16.49
N PRO A 68 4.83 0.97 -16.15
CA PRO A 68 3.63 0.20 -15.81
C PRO A 68 2.89 -0.39 -17.02
N THR A 69 3.18 0.06 -18.25
CA THR A 69 2.57 -0.49 -19.47
C THR A 69 3.36 -1.64 -20.07
N VAL A 70 2.70 -2.52 -20.83
CA VAL A 70 3.36 -3.65 -21.52
C VAL A 70 4.54 -3.19 -22.38
N ALA A 71 4.36 -2.12 -23.17
CA ALA A 71 5.38 -1.56 -24.05
C ALA A 71 6.58 -1.02 -23.28
N GLU A 72 6.35 -0.24 -22.23
CA GLU A 72 7.42 0.33 -21.40
C GLU A 72 8.17 -0.76 -20.64
N PHE A 73 7.45 -1.72 -20.08
CA PHE A 73 8.06 -2.83 -19.34
C PHE A 73 8.88 -3.73 -20.27
N ALA A 74 8.37 -4.02 -21.46
CA ALA A 74 9.12 -4.76 -22.49
C ALA A 74 10.39 -4.01 -22.91
N ALA A 75 10.30 -2.70 -23.15
CA ALA A 75 11.48 -1.88 -23.45
C ALA A 75 12.51 -1.94 -22.30
N ARG A 76 12.05 -1.89 -21.06
CA ARG A 76 12.92 -2.03 -19.88
C ARG A 76 13.62 -3.38 -19.82
N LEU A 77 12.90 -4.47 -20.09
CA LEU A 77 13.51 -5.81 -20.16
C LEU A 77 14.54 -5.93 -21.29
N ALA A 78 14.31 -5.25 -22.42
CA ALA A 78 15.28 -5.21 -23.52
C ALA A 78 16.58 -4.51 -23.13
N GLU A 79 16.51 -3.45 -22.32
CA GLU A 79 17.69 -2.75 -21.78
C GLU A 79 18.48 -3.61 -20.79
N LEU A 80 17.78 -4.34 -19.91
CA LEU A 80 18.41 -5.22 -18.93
C LEU A 80 19.14 -6.39 -19.60
N GLY A 81 18.60 -6.89 -20.72
CA GLY A 81 19.13 -8.06 -21.41
C GLY A 81 18.90 -9.36 -20.63
N THR A 82 19.12 -10.51 -21.28
CA THR A 82 18.93 -11.84 -20.68
C THR A 82 20.23 -12.39 -20.05
N GLU A 83 21.18 -11.53 -19.70
CA GLU A 83 22.45 -11.98 -19.14
C GLU A 83 22.21 -12.48 -17.71
N ALA A 84 22.62 -13.72 -17.43
CA ALA A 84 22.64 -14.25 -16.07
C ALA A 84 23.81 -13.59 -15.30
N PRO A 85 23.60 -12.90 -14.16
CA PRO A 85 24.69 -12.34 -13.41
C PRO A 85 25.26 -13.39 -12.46
N ALA A 86 26.59 -13.54 -12.51
CA ALA A 86 27.34 -13.62 -11.27
C ALA A 86 26.92 -12.40 -10.43
N ALA A 87 26.23 -12.65 -9.32
CA ALA A 87 25.70 -11.61 -8.46
C ALA A 87 26.75 -10.54 -8.14
N PRO A 88 26.56 -9.28 -8.52
CA PRO A 88 26.99 -8.21 -7.66
C PRO A 88 25.98 -8.17 -6.51
N ALA A 89 26.47 -8.32 -5.29
CA ALA A 89 25.67 -8.00 -4.12
C ALA A 89 25.11 -6.58 -4.33
N ALA A 90 23.79 -6.46 -4.41
CA ALA A 90 23.13 -5.17 -4.30
C ALA A 90 23.54 -4.60 -2.94
N GLU A 91 24.51 -3.69 -2.94
CA GLU A 91 24.72 -2.85 -1.79
C GLU A 91 23.40 -2.09 -1.60
N PRO A 92 22.72 -2.25 -0.45
CA PRO A 92 21.50 -1.50 -0.22
C PRO A 92 21.87 -0.04 -0.35
N ALA A 93 21.27 0.63 -1.34
CA ALA A 93 21.36 2.08 -1.47
C ALA A 93 20.88 2.65 -0.15
N ALA A 94 21.84 3.07 0.68
CA ALA A 94 21.55 3.66 1.97
C ALA A 94 20.62 4.84 1.69
N PRO A 95 19.46 4.94 2.36
CA PRO A 95 18.61 6.10 2.19
C PRO A 95 19.47 7.32 2.56
N THR A 96 19.83 8.14 1.56
CA THR A 96 20.50 9.43 1.78
C THR A 96 19.48 10.48 2.24
N ALA A 97 18.48 10.03 3.00
CA ALA A 97 17.74 10.89 3.89
C ALA A 97 18.50 10.82 5.20
N THR A 98 19.31 11.84 5.50
CA THR A 98 19.73 12.08 6.88
C THR A 98 18.45 12.22 7.69
N ALA A 99 18.04 11.15 8.37
CA ALA A 99 16.92 11.22 9.28
C ALA A 99 17.22 12.39 10.22
N PRO A 100 16.32 13.38 10.37
CA PRO A 100 16.55 14.43 11.35
C PRO A 100 16.81 13.74 12.68
N ALA A 101 17.89 14.15 13.35
CA ALA A 101 18.21 13.64 14.67
C ALA A 101 16.94 13.74 15.52
N PRO A 102 16.62 12.74 16.37
CA PRO A 102 15.40 12.74 17.16
C PRO A 102 15.30 14.08 17.88
N HIS A 103 14.38 14.94 17.43
CA HIS A 103 14.16 16.21 18.06
C HIS A 103 13.43 15.91 19.36
N PRO A 104 14.02 16.18 20.53
CA PRO A 104 13.33 15.95 21.79
C PRO A 104 12.09 16.83 21.81
N VAL A 105 10.92 16.23 21.60
CA VAL A 105 9.64 16.91 21.70
C VAL A 105 9.42 17.19 23.18
N ARG A 106 9.69 18.42 23.59
CA ARG A 106 9.30 18.93 24.91
C ARG A 106 7.93 19.54 24.76
N SER A 107 6.97 19.08 25.55
CA SER A 107 5.70 19.80 25.70
C SER A 107 6.01 21.14 26.37
N THR A 108 5.96 22.23 25.60
CA THR A 108 6.15 23.61 26.08
C THR A 108 4.84 24.34 26.33
N GLY A 109 3.71 23.71 26.00
CA GLY A 109 2.38 24.19 26.36
C GLY A 109 1.96 23.73 27.76
N PRO A 110 0.92 24.36 28.35
CA PRO A 110 0.25 23.76 29.50
C PRO A 110 -0.10 22.31 29.14
N ALA A 111 0.09 21.37 30.07
CA ALA A 111 -0.42 20.01 29.92
C ALA A 111 -1.88 20.16 29.47
N ALA A 112 -2.21 19.61 28.29
CA ALA A 112 -3.55 19.72 27.72
C ALA A 112 -4.53 19.43 28.86
N ALA A 113 -5.39 20.40 29.18
CA ALA A 113 -6.27 20.34 30.33
C ALA A 113 -6.90 18.95 30.41
N ASP A 114 -6.86 18.33 31.59
CA ASP A 114 -7.42 17.00 31.81
C ASP A 114 -8.78 16.89 31.09
N GLY A 115 -8.87 15.99 30.09
CA GLY A 115 -10.07 15.81 29.27
C GLY A 115 -10.08 16.44 27.86
N GLY A 116 -8.92 16.81 27.30
CA GLY A 116 -8.83 17.25 25.89
C GLY A 116 -9.36 16.21 24.89
N GLU A 117 -10.05 16.66 23.83
CA GLU A 117 -10.54 15.81 22.75
C GLU A 117 -9.41 15.52 21.75
N VAL A 118 -9.25 14.25 21.35
CA VAL A 118 -8.22 13.81 20.38
C VAL A 118 -8.89 13.41 19.07
N LEU A 119 -8.43 13.95 17.95
CA LEU A 119 -8.78 13.46 16.63
C LEU A 119 -7.82 12.32 16.24
N LEU A 120 -8.36 11.14 15.95
CA LEU A 120 -7.59 9.97 15.55
C LEU A 120 -7.96 9.53 14.12
N THR A 121 -6.99 9.58 13.23
CA THR A 121 -7.08 9.02 11.88
C THR A 121 -6.45 7.63 11.85
N GLY A 122 -6.98 6.74 11.00
CA GLY A 122 -6.43 5.39 10.87
C GLY A 122 -6.72 4.49 12.08
N ALA A 123 -7.79 4.77 12.83
CA ALA A 123 -8.22 3.96 13.98
C ALA A 123 -8.57 2.50 13.63
N THR A 124 -8.80 2.20 12.35
CA THR A 124 -9.01 0.84 11.83
C THR A 124 -7.72 0.11 11.41
N GLY A 125 -6.57 0.76 11.55
CA GLY A 125 -5.25 0.15 11.34
C GLY A 125 -4.63 -0.36 12.65
N PHE A 126 -3.56 -1.14 12.54
CA PHE A 126 -2.90 -1.78 13.67
C PHE A 126 -2.48 -0.78 14.76
N LEU A 127 -1.69 0.24 14.41
CA LEU A 127 -1.24 1.25 15.37
C LEU A 127 -2.41 2.09 15.90
N GLY A 128 -3.33 2.49 15.03
CA GLY A 128 -4.46 3.33 15.40
C GLY A 128 -5.37 2.68 16.45
N ALA A 129 -5.65 1.38 16.34
CA ALA A 129 -6.43 0.64 17.33
C ALA A 129 -5.77 0.66 18.73
N HIS A 130 -4.45 0.50 18.78
CA HIS A 130 -3.70 0.52 20.04
C HIS A 130 -3.56 1.92 20.62
N LEU A 131 -3.40 2.94 19.77
CA LEU A 131 -3.44 4.35 20.21
C LEU A 131 -4.81 4.72 20.76
N LEU A 132 -5.88 4.29 20.11
CA LEU A 132 -7.24 4.46 20.62
C LEU A 132 -7.39 3.83 22.01
N ALA A 133 -6.91 2.59 22.19
CA ALA A 133 -6.95 1.93 23.48
C ALA A 133 -6.13 2.65 24.56
N ALA A 134 -4.93 3.14 24.22
CA ALA A 134 -4.12 3.94 25.15
C ALA A 134 -4.86 5.21 25.59
N LEU A 135 -5.45 5.94 24.64
CA LEU A 135 -6.24 7.14 24.92
C LEU A 135 -7.50 6.84 25.75
N LEU A 136 -8.17 5.72 25.49
CA LEU A 136 -9.34 5.32 26.28
C LEU A 136 -8.95 4.84 27.69
N ARG A 137 -7.75 4.30 27.90
CA ARG A 137 -7.32 3.95 29.27
C ARG A 137 -7.02 5.18 30.12
N GLU A 138 -6.75 6.33 29.50
CA GLU A 138 -6.70 7.60 30.19
C GLU A 138 -8.12 8.05 30.60
N PRO A 139 -8.37 8.28 31.90
CA PRO A 139 -9.68 8.73 32.38
C PRO A 139 -10.08 10.08 31.76
N GLY A 140 -11.37 10.23 31.42
CA GLY A 140 -11.92 11.51 30.94
C GLY A 140 -11.53 11.91 29.51
N ARG A 141 -10.63 11.18 28.84
CA ARG A 141 -10.25 11.45 27.46
C ARG A 141 -11.37 11.08 26.49
N ARG A 142 -11.70 11.99 25.58
CA ARG A 142 -12.62 11.75 24.45
C ARG A 142 -11.85 11.67 23.15
N VAL A 143 -12.27 10.78 22.25
CA VAL A 143 -11.60 10.56 20.98
C VAL A 143 -12.61 10.66 19.84
N THR A 144 -12.32 11.46 18.84
CA THR A 144 -13.06 11.49 17.58
C THR A 144 -12.27 10.69 16.55
N CYS A 145 -12.85 9.60 16.04
CA CYS A 145 -12.23 8.73 15.04
C CYS A 145 -12.78 9.02 13.65
N VAL A 146 -11.90 9.30 12.69
CA VAL A 146 -12.28 9.40 11.27
C VAL A 146 -12.14 8.01 10.64
N VAL A 147 -13.23 7.48 10.11
CA VAL A 147 -13.28 6.11 9.58
C VAL A 147 -14.03 6.08 8.26
N ARG A 148 -13.37 5.53 7.23
CA ARG A 148 -13.99 5.21 5.94
C ARG A 148 -14.98 4.07 6.10
N GLY A 149 -16.26 4.35 5.86
CA GLY A 149 -17.32 3.35 5.71
C GLY A 149 -17.56 2.96 4.26
N ASN A 150 -18.22 1.83 4.03
CA ASN A 150 -18.83 1.49 2.75
C ASN A 150 -20.14 0.70 2.99
N ALA A 151 -20.85 0.35 1.92
CA ALA A 151 -22.16 -0.31 2.01
C ALA A 151 -22.14 -1.66 2.76
N GLU A 152 -21.03 -2.40 2.71
CA GLU A 152 -20.88 -3.72 3.35
C GLU A 152 -20.38 -3.63 4.79
N ALA A 153 -19.70 -2.54 5.13
CA ALA A 153 -19.10 -2.31 6.43
C ALA A 153 -19.15 -0.81 6.77
N PRO A 154 -20.25 -0.36 7.40
CA PRO A 154 -20.36 1.00 7.92
C PRO A 154 -19.19 1.36 8.84
N ALA A 155 -18.85 2.64 8.89
CA ALA A 155 -17.70 3.16 9.65
C ALA A 155 -17.68 2.68 11.13
N GLY A 156 -18.85 2.64 11.77
CA GLY A 156 -19.02 2.14 13.13
C GLY A 156 -18.67 0.66 13.28
N ASP A 157 -19.22 -0.18 12.40
CA ASP A 157 -19.00 -1.62 12.42
C ASP A 157 -17.55 -1.98 12.13
N ARG A 158 -16.90 -1.24 11.21
CA ARG A 158 -15.47 -1.42 10.92
C ARG A 158 -14.61 -1.12 12.15
N LEU A 159 -14.88 -0.01 12.84
CA LEU A 159 -14.12 0.32 14.04
C LEU A 159 -14.39 -0.67 15.18
N ALA A 160 -15.66 -1.04 15.40
CA ALA A 160 -16.03 -2.00 16.43
C ALA A 160 -15.34 -3.36 16.22
N ARG A 161 -15.34 -3.89 14.99
CA ARG A 161 -14.64 -5.15 14.65
C ARG A 161 -13.14 -5.09 14.94
N VAL A 162 -12.49 -3.98 14.60
CA VAL A 162 -11.05 -3.80 14.86
C VAL A 162 -10.76 -3.73 16.35
N VAL A 163 -11.57 -2.98 17.11
CA VAL A 163 -11.43 -2.87 18.58
C VAL A 163 -11.67 -4.22 19.24
N GLU A 164 -12.71 -4.95 18.82
CA GLU A 164 -13.01 -6.29 19.33
C GLU A 164 -11.87 -7.28 19.04
N TYR A 165 -11.24 -7.19 17.87
CA TYR A 165 -10.14 -8.07 17.49
C TYR A 165 -8.82 -7.76 18.21
N TYR A 166 -8.41 -6.49 18.28
CA TYR A 166 -7.08 -6.12 18.80
C TYR A 166 -7.07 -5.72 20.27
N VAL A 167 -8.11 -5.04 20.75
CA VAL A 167 -8.13 -4.35 22.07
C VAL A 167 -9.52 -4.47 22.73
N PRO A 168 -10.03 -5.69 22.98
CA PRO A 168 -11.39 -5.92 23.44
C PRO A 168 -11.68 -5.30 24.81
N ASP A 169 -10.65 -5.04 25.62
CA ASP A 169 -10.77 -4.45 26.95
C ASP A 169 -11.35 -3.02 26.94
N VAL A 170 -11.18 -2.28 25.84
CA VAL A 170 -11.69 -0.91 25.71
C VAL A 170 -13.04 -0.82 25.00
N LEU A 171 -13.63 -1.96 24.58
CA LEU A 171 -14.97 -2.00 23.96
C LEU A 171 -16.06 -1.27 24.78
N PRO A 172 -16.13 -1.41 26.12
CA PRO A 172 -17.14 -0.69 26.90
C PRO A 172 -16.99 0.83 26.79
N ALA A 173 -15.75 1.32 26.75
CA ALA A 173 -15.45 2.74 26.64
C ALA A 173 -15.69 3.32 25.25
N LEU A 174 -15.75 2.47 24.21
CA LEU A 174 -15.95 2.87 22.82
C LEU A 174 -17.26 3.64 22.65
N ARG A 175 -18.37 3.16 23.25
CA ARG A 175 -19.69 3.80 23.11
C ARG A 175 -19.78 5.16 23.80
N ASP A 176 -19.10 5.30 24.92
CA ASP A 176 -19.27 6.47 25.79
C ASP A 176 -18.29 7.60 25.46
N ARG A 177 -17.12 7.26 24.90
CA ARG A 177 -16.00 8.22 24.74
C ARG A 177 -15.48 8.33 23.33
N VAL A 178 -16.01 7.56 22.37
CA VAL A 178 -15.61 7.65 20.97
C VAL A 178 -16.73 8.19 20.11
N ARG A 179 -16.44 9.29 19.41
CA ARG A 179 -17.28 9.81 18.35
C ARG A 179 -16.73 9.33 17.01
N ILE A 180 -17.57 8.74 16.17
CA ILE A 180 -17.17 8.27 14.85
C ILE A 180 -17.65 9.28 13.81
N VAL A 181 -16.73 9.72 12.96
CA VAL A 181 -17.01 10.61 11.83
C VAL A 181 -16.60 9.88 10.57
N GLU A 182 -17.49 9.89 9.58
CA GLU A 182 -17.20 9.31 8.27
C GLU A 182 -16.31 10.26 7.45
N GLY A 183 -15.27 9.72 6.83
CA GLY A 183 -14.28 10.46 6.03
C GLY A 183 -13.18 9.55 5.50
#